data_AF-A0A6C7NJL5-F1
#
_entry.id   AF-A0A6C7NJL5-F1
#
_cell.length_a   1.000
_cell.length_b   1.000
_cell.length_c   1.000
_cell.angle_alpha   90.00
_cell.angle_beta   90.00
_cell.angle_gamma   90.00
#
_symmetry.space_group_name_H-M   'P 1'
#
loop_
_entity.id
_entity.type
_entity.pdbx_description
1 polymer ?
#
loop_
_entity_poly.entity_id
_entity_poly.type
_entity_poly.pdbx_seq_one_letter_code
_entity_poly.pdbx_strand_id
1 'polypeptide(L)'
;KQSIIALECATHPNVVRSLKAENCMIVLRNKALYQRFNLNDFGYIDTGTHVSHFSYTLALALGFKNIIMIGQDLAFDEEGNSHSKGFDFGEKFSGEENIDKLKVPAYAGKGEVLTHITWNDYRIKLEYLFACNEQKAKFYNATEGGARINFTEELSFKECCEKLLTKEKPKFELPKSLTKNRSDKLLAKFKEKIQKDQENAKRFLDDALALKQILENILSKDFILPLEFLEKVYQNIENFNHSLDEDEFIQDGILKAVMYERGLKISLVYKENIVDNASFITAYIKAYHEWLLYFIEKLEQKINIIINSLKET
;
A
#
# COMPACT_ATOMS: atom_id res chain seq x y z
N LYS A 1 -11.42 3.50 30.26
CA LYS A 1 -10.46 4.14 29.33
C LYS A 1 -11.25 4.88 28.26
N GLN A 2 -10.96 6.15 28.00
CA GLN A 2 -11.76 7.00 27.09
C GLN A 2 -11.16 7.11 25.67
N SER A 3 -9.90 6.73 25.48
CA SER A 3 -9.25 6.68 24.16
C SER A 3 -9.59 5.41 23.40
N ILE A 4 -9.53 5.49 22.07
CA ILE A 4 -9.54 4.37 21.15
C ILE A 4 -8.22 4.39 20.40
N ILE A 5 -7.54 3.25 20.31
CA ILE A 5 -6.34 3.08 19.50
C ILE A 5 -6.75 2.54 18.13
N ALA A 6 -6.44 3.31 17.08
CA ALA A 6 -6.68 2.92 15.70
C ALA A 6 -5.49 2.10 15.17
N LEU A 7 -5.70 0.82 14.90
CA LEU A 7 -4.68 -0.08 14.39
C LEU A 7 -4.95 -0.35 12.92
N GLU A 8 -3.98 -0.10 12.05
CA GLU A 8 -4.07 -0.54 10.65
C GLU A 8 -4.02 -2.09 10.60
N CYS A 9 -4.72 -2.70 9.64
CA CYS A 9 -4.93 -4.16 9.61
C CYS A 9 -3.65 -5.02 9.45
N ALA A 10 -2.52 -4.44 9.07
CA ALA A 10 -1.21 -5.07 9.03
C ALA A 10 -0.32 -4.71 10.24
N THR A 11 -0.87 -4.07 11.28
CA THR A 11 -0.16 -3.82 12.54
C THR A 11 0.39 -5.13 13.11
N HIS A 12 1.66 -5.13 13.51
CA HIS A 12 2.34 -6.33 13.97
C HIS A 12 1.59 -6.98 15.17
N PRO A 13 1.37 -8.30 15.19
CA PRO A 13 0.60 -8.98 16.23
C PRO A 13 1.12 -8.73 17.65
N ASN A 14 2.43 -8.55 17.85
CA ASN A 14 2.98 -8.22 19.17
C ASN A 14 2.49 -6.86 19.71
N VAL A 15 2.31 -5.85 18.85
CA VAL A 15 1.74 -4.56 19.24
C VAL A 15 0.26 -4.73 19.59
N VAL A 16 -0.48 -5.49 18.80
CA VAL A 16 -1.88 -5.82 19.12
C VAL A 16 -1.97 -6.53 20.47
N ARG A 17 -1.04 -7.46 20.76
CA ARG A 17 -0.99 -8.21 22.02
C ARG A 17 -0.62 -7.34 23.22
N SER A 18 0.24 -6.33 23.07
CA SER A 18 0.57 -5.41 24.16
C SER A 18 -0.58 -4.46 24.49
N LEU A 19 -1.50 -4.23 23.54
CA LEU A 19 -2.64 -3.32 23.67
C LEU A 19 -3.95 -4.03 24.05
N LYS A 20 -3.92 -5.30 24.47
CA LYS A 20 -5.13 -6.10 24.80
C LYS A 20 -6.03 -5.47 25.86
N ALA A 21 -5.48 -4.66 26.76
CA ALA A 21 -6.22 -3.98 27.81
C ALA A 21 -6.78 -2.61 27.38
N GLU A 22 -6.50 -2.17 26.16
CA GLU A 22 -6.93 -0.89 25.59
C GLU A 22 -8.17 -1.07 24.70
N ASN A 23 -8.95 0.00 24.52
CA ASN A 23 -9.98 0.00 23.47
C ASN A 23 -9.26 0.13 22.12
N CYS A 24 -9.37 -0.89 21.27
CA CYS A 24 -8.76 -0.87 19.95
C CYS A 24 -9.84 -0.95 18.86
N MET A 25 -9.56 -0.33 17.72
CA MET A 25 -10.29 -0.57 16.48
C MET A 25 -9.31 -0.96 15.38
N ILE A 26 -9.77 -1.81 14.47
CA ILE A 26 -9.00 -2.22 13.29
C ILE A 26 -9.50 -1.41 12.10
N VAL A 27 -8.58 -0.78 11.40
CA VAL A 27 -8.84 -0.07 10.15
C VAL A 27 -8.40 -0.93 8.98
N LEU A 28 -9.34 -1.22 8.09
CA LEU A 28 -9.07 -1.89 6.83
C LEU A 28 -8.51 -0.88 5.83
N ARG A 29 -7.41 -1.24 5.18
CA ARG A 29 -6.79 -0.38 4.19
C ARG A 29 -7.53 -0.45 2.86
N ASN A 30 -7.62 0.70 2.18
CA ASN A 30 -8.18 0.82 0.84
C ASN A 30 -7.23 0.22 -0.23
N LYS A 31 -7.17 -1.11 -0.28
CA LYS A 31 -6.41 -1.90 -1.26
C LYS A 31 -7.21 -3.13 -1.68
N ALA A 32 -7.03 -3.55 -2.95
CA ALA A 32 -7.66 -4.73 -3.53
C ALA A 32 -7.50 -5.98 -2.64
N LEU A 33 -6.30 -6.19 -2.09
CA LEU A 33 -6.02 -7.28 -1.14
C LEU A 33 -7.01 -7.38 0.03
N TYR A 34 -7.42 -6.26 0.62
CA TYR A 34 -8.35 -6.27 1.76
C TYR A 34 -9.82 -6.22 1.30
N GLN A 35 -10.08 -5.56 0.17
CA GLN A 35 -11.43 -5.43 -0.39
C GLN A 35 -12.04 -6.74 -0.85
N ARG A 36 -11.21 -7.70 -1.31
CA ARG A 36 -11.65 -9.04 -1.72
C ARG A 36 -12.34 -9.86 -0.63
N PHE A 37 -12.14 -9.50 0.64
CA PHE A 37 -12.81 -10.15 1.76
C PHE A 37 -14.23 -9.60 1.99
N ASN A 38 -14.66 -8.62 1.19
CA ASN A 38 -16.01 -8.06 1.17
C ASN A 38 -16.50 -7.60 2.56
N LEU A 39 -15.60 -6.95 3.31
CA LEU A 39 -15.86 -6.36 4.62
C LEU A 39 -16.41 -4.93 4.48
N ASN A 40 -17.21 -4.69 3.44
CA ASN A 40 -17.63 -3.34 3.01
C ASN A 40 -18.44 -2.59 4.06
N ASP A 41 -19.16 -3.31 4.94
CA ASP A 41 -19.88 -2.73 6.08
C ASP A 41 -18.97 -1.92 7.03
N PHE A 42 -17.67 -2.21 7.07
CA PHE A 42 -16.69 -1.53 7.92
C PHE A 42 -16.01 -0.36 7.23
N GLY A 43 -16.12 -0.26 5.90
CA GLY A 43 -15.39 0.70 5.07
C GLY A 43 -13.89 0.40 4.96
N TYR A 44 -13.22 1.19 4.10
CA TYR A 44 -11.78 1.11 3.90
C TYR A 44 -11.18 2.52 3.89
N ILE A 45 -10.03 2.68 4.54
CA ILE A 45 -9.33 3.96 4.66
C ILE A 45 -8.03 3.91 3.87
N ASP A 46 -7.73 4.97 3.14
CA ASP A 46 -6.40 5.15 2.57
C ASP A 46 -5.41 5.51 3.67
N THR A 47 -4.68 4.52 4.16
CA THR A 47 -3.72 4.72 5.27
C THR A 47 -2.39 5.33 4.83
N GLY A 48 -2.20 5.59 3.52
CA GLY A 48 -1.00 6.26 3.01
C GLY A 48 0.30 5.47 3.20
N THR A 49 1.42 6.19 3.31
CA THR A 49 2.76 5.62 3.57
C THR A 49 3.36 6.03 4.91
N HIS A 50 2.67 6.87 5.70
CA HIS A 50 3.11 7.33 7.01
C HIS A 50 1.91 7.58 7.94
N VAL A 51 2.16 7.52 9.26
CA VAL A 51 1.10 7.51 10.29
C VAL A 51 0.23 8.78 10.32
N SER A 52 0.80 9.94 9.95
CA SER A 52 0.03 11.18 9.91
C SER A 52 -0.97 11.22 8.75
N HIS A 53 -0.64 10.68 7.57
CA HIS A 53 -1.62 10.50 6.48
C HIS A 53 -2.81 9.66 6.95
N PHE A 54 -2.55 8.55 7.64
CA PHE A 54 -3.59 7.72 8.22
C PHE A 54 -4.45 8.52 9.22
N SER A 55 -3.84 9.34 10.06
CA SER A 55 -4.57 10.17 11.04
C SER A 55 -5.54 11.15 10.36
N TYR A 56 -5.10 11.82 9.29
CA TYR A 56 -5.94 12.80 8.59
C TYR A 56 -7.03 12.15 7.74
N THR A 57 -6.73 11.04 7.07
CA THR A 57 -7.75 10.29 6.32
C THR A 57 -8.80 9.66 7.23
N LEU A 58 -8.40 9.23 8.43
CA LEU A 58 -9.36 8.81 9.46
C LEU A 58 -10.23 9.98 9.93
N ALA A 59 -9.65 11.16 10.17
CA ALA A 59 -10.44 12.34 10.53
C ALA A 59 -11.44 12.74 9.42
N LEU A 60 -11.04 12.65 8.16
CA LEU A 60 -11.93 12.86 7.02
C LEU A 60 -13.06 11.83 6.99
N ALA A 61 -12.76 10.54 7.20
CA ALA A 61 -13.76 9.48 7.23
C ALA A 61 -14.77 9.64 8.38
N LEU A 62 -14.34 10.18 9.52
CA LEU A 62 -15.19 10.55 10.66
C LEU A 62 -15.98 11.85 10.45
N GLY A 63 -15.79 12.53 9.31
CA GLY A 63 -16.56 13.71 8.93
C GLY A 63 -16.11 15.02 9.58
N PHE A 64 -14.90 15.08 10.15
CA PHE A 64 -14.37 16.33 10.70
C PHE A 64 -14.21 17.39 9.61
N LYS A 65 -14.72 18.60 9.88
CA LYS A 65 -14.71 19.74 8.95
C LYS A 65 -13.54 20.69 9.12
N ASN A 66 -12.91 20.67 10.30
CA ASN A 66 -11.70 21.44 10.60
C ASN A 66 -10.69 20.45 11.19
N ILE A 67 -9.53 20.33 10.55
CA ILE A 67 -8.45 19.42 10.93
C ILE A 67 -7.21 20.27 11.21
N ILE A 68 -6.80 20.29 12.48
CA ILE A 68 -5.64 21.06 12.94
C ILE A 68 -4.45 20.11 13.09
N MET A 69 -3.33 20.46 12.47
CA MET A 69 -2.09 19.71 12.54
C MET A 69 -1.13 20.39 13.50
N ILE A 70 -0.57 19.63 14.43
CA ILE A 70 0.41 20.09 15.41
C ILE A 70 1.49 19.02 15.57
N GLY A 71 2.76 19.44 15.68
CA GLY A 71 3.91 18.54 15.77
C GLY A 71 4.20 17.78 14.48
N GLN A 72 3.77 18.34 13.33
CA GLN A 72 4.05 17.80 12.01
C GLN A 72 5.14 18.65 11.34
N ASP A 73 6.33 18.67 11.95
CA ASP A 73 7.40 19.61 11.59
C ASP A 73 7.95 19.32 10.19
N LEU A 74 8.21 18.04 9.89
CA LEU A 74 8.82 17.58 8.62
C LEU A 74 10.12 18.34 8.29
N ALA A 75 10.81 18.78 9.33
CA ALA A 75 12.00 19.60 9.27
C ALA A 75 12.81 19.40 10.56
N PHE A 76 14.10 19.71 10.50
CA PHE A 76 14.94 19.83 11.67
C PHE A 76 14.67 21.18 12.35
N ASP A 77 14.86 21.25 13.66
CA ASP A 77 14.87 22.52 14.37
C ASP A 77 16.17 23.32 14.12
N GLU A 78 16.26 24.52 14.70
CA GLU A 78 17.42 25.41 14.54
C GLU A 78 18.74 24.82 15.08
N GLU A 79 18.67 23.90 16.05
CA GLU A 79 19.82 23.19 16.63
C GLU A 79 20.18 21.91 15.86
N GLY A 80 19.40 21.60 14.81
CA GLY A 80 19.53 20.42 13.97
C GLY A 80 18.96 19.16 14.62
N ASN A 81 18.16 19.27 15.67
CA ASN A 81 17.43 18.16 16.26
C ASN A 81 16.32 17.70 15.32
N SER A 82 16.02 16.41 15.37
CA SER A 82 15.02 15.78 14.53
C SER A 82 13.79 15.32 15.29
N HIS A 83 13.90 15.18 16.61
CA HIS A 83 12.84 14.72 17.49
C HIS A 83 12.62 15.69 18.65
N SER A 84 11.41 15.65 19.21
CA SER A 84 11.05 16.46 20.38
C SER A 84 11.85 16.07 21.63
N LYS A 85 11.99 17.03 22.55
CA LYS A 85 12.62 16.82 23.86
C LYS A 85 12.04 15.64 24.61
N GLY A 86 12.92 14.76 25.12
CA GLY A 86 12.52 13.56 25.86
C GLY A 86 12.15 12.35 25.00
N PHE A 87 12.45 12.36 23.69
CA PHE A 87 12.35 11.15 22.87
C PHE A 87 13.31 10.06 23.38
N ASP A 88 12.82 8.82 23.49
CA ASP A 88 13.56 7.69 24.11
C ASP A 88 14.92 7.40 23.45
N PHE A 89 15.10 7.77 22.17
CA PHE A 89 16.35 7.60 21.43
C PHE A 89 17.17 8.89 21.25
N GLY A 90 16.78 9.96 21.95
CA GLY A 90 17.46 11.27 21.91
C GLY A 90 16.94 12.20 20.80
N GLU A 91 17.06 13.52 21.03
CA GLU A 91 16.60 14.58 20.13
C GLU A 91 17.34 14.59 18.77
N LYS A 92 18.59 14.11 18.77
CA LYS A 92 19.40 13.85 17.58
C LYS A 92 19.50 12.36 17.35
N PHE A 93 18.57 11.82 16.56
CA PHE A 93 18.62 10.41 16.20
C PHE A 93 19.77 10.18 15.22
N SER A 94 20.73 9.31 15.56
CA SER A 94 21.96 9.09 14.79
C SER A 94 21.71 8.66 13.34
N GLY A 95 20.56 8.02 13.07
CA GLY A 95 20.14 7.66 11.73
C GLY A 95 19.86 8.85 10.81
N GLU A 96 19.63 10.04 11.36
CA GLU A 96 19.28 11.26 10.61
C GLU A 96 20.42 12.28 10.53
N GLU A 97 21.50 12.10 11.29
CA GLU A 97 22.66 12.99 11.27
C GLU A 97 23.42 12.92 9.94
N ASN A 98 23.48 11.74 9.32
CA ASN A 98 24.24 11.47 8.09
C ASN A 98 23.38 11.47 6.80
N ILE A 99 22.14 11.96 6.87
CA ILE A 99 21.25 12.03 5.70
C ILE A 99 21.43 13.35 4.98
N ASP A 100 21.47 13.30 3.65
CA ASP A 100 21.47 14.50 2.80
C ASP A 100 20.27 15.40 3.10
N LYS A 101 20.57 16.66 3.42
CA LYS A 101 19.58 17.67 3.77
C LYS A 101 19.29 18.57 2.57
N LEU A 102 18.04 18.98 2.44
CA LEU A 102 17.59 19.99 1.50
C LEU A 102 16.82 21.09 2.24
N LYS A 103 16.72 22.25 1.60
CA LYS A 103 15.93 23.37 2.11
C LYS A 103 14.54 23.37 1.51
N VAL A 104 13.54 23.67 2.33
CA VAL A 104 12.16 23.87 1.92
C VAL A 104 11.59 25.12 2.58
N PRO A 105 10.56 25.76 2.01
CA PRO A 105 9.95 26.94 2.62
C PRO A 105 9.49 26.67 4.06
N ALA A 106 9.83 27.57 4.96
CA ALA A 106 9.41 27.51 6.37
C ALA A 106 7.95 27.93 6.52
N TYR A 107 7.34 27.53 7.64
CA TYR A 107 6.04 28.02 8.10
C TYR A 107 5.90 29.55 7.93
N ALA A 108 4.69 30.01 7.59
CA ALA A 108 4.37 31.41 7.27
C ALA A 108 5.10 31.97 6.05
N GLY A 109 5.82 31.13 5.29
CA GLY A 109 6.64 31.55 4.15
C GLY A 109 7.86 32.38 4.55
N LYS A 110 8.27 32.32 5.82
CA LYS A 110 9.34 33.15 6.38
C LYS A 110 10.66 32.39 6.37
N GLY A 111 11.32 32.39 5.22
CA GLY A 111 12.63 31.75 5.05
C GLY A 111 12.52 30.26 4.72
N GLU A 112 13.53 29.50 5.12
CA GLU A 112 13.68 28.09 4.78
C GLU A 112 14.08 27.27 6.01
N VAL A 113 13.60 26.04 6.08
CA VAL A 113 14.01 25.04 7.06
C VAL A 113 14.70 23.87 6.37
N LEU A 114 15.59 23.19 7.11
CA LEU A 114 16.22 21.97 6.62
C LEU A 114 15.30 20.77 6.81
N THR A 115 15.25 19.91 5.81
CA THR A 115 14.54 18.62 5.84
C THR A 115 15.35 17.59 5.07
N HIS A 116 14.91 16.33 5.04
CA HIS A 116 15.48 15.29 4.19
C HIS A 116 14.45 14.75 3.20
N ILE A 117 14.90 13.98 2.22
CA ILE A 117 14.07 13.55 1.07
C ILE A 117 12.78 12.85 1.49
N THR A 118 12.83 12.00 2.52
CA THR A 118 11.66 11.24 3.00
C THR A 118 10.62 12.15 3.67
N TRP A 119 11.03 13.09 4.53
CA TRP A 119 10.09 14.05 5.13
C TRP A 119 9.49 15.00 4.10
N ASN A 120 10.29 15.42 3.11
CA ASN A 120 9.77 16.23 2.01
C ASN A 120 8.78 15.43 1.14
N ASP A 121 9.01 14.13 0.91
CA ASP A 121 8.03 13.25 0.27
C ASP A 121 6.73 13.15 1.08
N TYR A 122 6.82 13.02 2.41
CA TYR A 122 5.63 13.05 3.28
C TYR A 122 4.89 14.38 3.19
N ARG A 123 5.62 15.50 3.16
CA ARG A 123 5.05 16.84 2.97
C ARG A 123 4.26 16.93 1.68
N ILE A 124 4.83 16.52 0.55
CA ILE A 124 4.20 16.55 -0.77
C ILE A 124 2.96 15.63 -0.81
N LYS A 125 3.02 14.46 -0.19
CA LYS A 125 1.86 13.55 -0.09
C LYS A 125 0.72 14.13 0.74
N LEU A 126 1.03 14.82 1.83
CA LEU A 126 0.03 15.56 2.62
C LEU A 126 -0.58 16.71 1.83
N GLU A 127 0.24 17.49 1.12
CA GLU A 127 -0.25 18.56 0.24
C GLU A 127 -1.24 18.02 -0.81
N TYR A 128 -0.90 16.90 -1.46
CA TYR A 128 -1.80 16.22 -2.39
C TYR A 128 -3.10 15.75 -1.72
N LEU A 129 -3.00 15.13 -0.53
CA LEU A 129 -4.16 14.71 0.25
C LEU A 129 -5.09 15.89 0.55
N PHE A 130 -4.54 17.03 0.98
CA PHE A 130 -5.33 18.20 1.36
C PHE A 130 -5.95 18.87 0.14
N ALA A 131 -5.20 19.02 -0.96
CA ALA A 131 -5.73 19.52 -2.23
C ALA A 131 -6.93 18.68 -2.71
N CYS A 132 -6.83 17.36 -2.64
CA CYS A 132 -7.93 16.46 -3.07
C CYS A 132 -9.14 16.47 -2.14
N ASN A 133 -9.05 17.07 -0.94
CA ASN A 133 -10.11 17.04 0.07
C ASN A 133 -10.51 18.43 0.58
N GLU A 134 -10.13 19.51 -0.12
CA GLU A 134 -10.48 20.90 0.24
C GLU A 134 -12.01 21.13 0.35
N GLN A 135 -12.79 20.39 -0.44
CA GLN A 135 -14.26 20.47 -0.43
C GLN A 135 -14.88 19.73 0.77
N LYS A 136 -14.12 18.85 1.44
CA LYS A 136 -14.61 18.03 2.55
C LYS A 136 -14.29 18.64 3.92
N ALA A 137 -13.10 19.24 4.05
CA ALA A 137 -12.60 19.82 5.28
C ALA A 137 -11.61 20.96 5.01
N LYS A 138 -11.48 21.86 5.99
CA LYS A 138 -10.38 22.81 6.09
C LYS A 138 -9.24 22.22 6.90
N PHE A 139 -8.02 22.39 6.41
CA PHE A 139 -6.79 21.93 7.05
C PHE A 139 -6.01 23.12 7.57
N TYR A 140 -5.53 23.03 8.81
CA TYR A 140 -4.74 24.07 9.45
C TYR A 140 -3.38 23.53 9.83
N ASN A 141 -2.31 24.22 9.41
CA ASN A 141 -0.99 23.96 9.93
C ASN A 141 -0.77 24.87 11.15
N ALA A 142 -0.59 24.26 12.32
CA ALA A 142 -0.28 24.93 13.57
C ALA A 142 1.13 24.60 14.09
N THR A 143 2.01 24.15 13.19
CA THR A 143 3.39 23.77 13.51
C THR A 143 4.35 24.88 13.08
N GLU A 144 4.52 25.88 13.95
CA GLU A 144 5.22 27.15 13.63
C GLU A 144 6.72 27.00 13.33
N GLY A 145 7.37 25.96 13.86
CA GLY A 145 8.80 25.67 13.61
C GLY A 145 9.07 24.76 12.41
N GLY A 146 8.02 24.29 11.75
CA GLY A 146 8.12 23.27 10.71
C GLY A 146 8.21 23.81 9.28
N ALA A 147 8.19 22.87 8.33
CA ALA A 147 8.04 23.16 6.93
C ALA A 147 6.64 23.72 6.61
N ARG A 148 6.57 24.60 5.60
CA ARG A 148 5.30 25.01 5.00
C ARG A 148 4.64 23.83 4.29
N ILE A 149 3.37 23.61 4.59
CA ILE A 149 2.54 22.60 3.95
C ILE A 149 1.46 23.31 3.13
N ASN A 150 1.54 23.24 1.80
CA ASN A 150 0.54 23.84 0.92
C ASN A 150 -0.86 23.25 1.13
N PHE A 151 -1.88 23.98 0.68
CA PHE A 151 -3.31 23.64 0.84
C PHE A 151 -3.78 23.57 2.29
N THR A 152 -3.09 24.30 3.17
CA THR A 152 -3.44 24.48 4.57
C THR A 152 -3.49 25.96 4.91
N GLU A 153 -4.35 26.33 5.87
CA GLU A 153 -4.32 27.65 6.49
C GLU A 153 -3.31 27.63 7.65
N GLU A 154 -2.39 28.60 7.71
CA GLU A 154 -1.41 28.70 8.78
C GLU A 154 -1.95 29.58 9.90
N LEU A 155 -2.16 28.99 11.08
CA LEU A 155 -2.54 29.66 12.31
C LEU A 155 -1.75 29.09 13.47
N SER A 156 -1.37 29.89 14.46
CA SER A 156 -0.77 29.32 15.68
C SER A 156 -1.75 28.35 16.36
N PHE A 157 -1.23 27.40 17.15
CA PHE A 157 -2.10 26.45 17.86
C PHE A 157 -3.08 27.18 18.80
N LYS A 158 -2.62 28.27 19.43
CA LYS A 158 -3.44 29.15 20.25
C LYS A 158 -4.61 29.74 19.44
N GLU A 159 -4.34 30.32 18.27
CA GLU A 159 -5.39 30.87 17.41
C GLU A 159 -6.38 29.81 16.93
N CYS A 160 -5.90 28.61 16.60
CA CYS A 160 -6.78 27.49 16.25
C CYS A 160 -7.73 27.16 17.41
N CYS A 161 -7.21 27.08 18.65
CA CYS A 161 -8.02 26.84 19.83
C CYS A 161 -9.07 27.94 20.03
N GLU A 162 -8.65 29.21 19.99
CA GLU A 162 -9.52 30.36 20.22
C GLU A 162 -10.60 30.52 19.14
N LYS A 163 -10.29 30.22 17.88
CA LYS A 163 -11.23 30.37 16.75
C LYS A 163 -12.13 29.16 16.56
N LEU A 164 -11.61 27.93 16.74
CA LEU A 164 -12.29 26.70 16.30
C LEU A 164 -12.80 25.82 17.45
N LEU A 165 -12.21 25.91 18.65
CA LEU A 165 -12.56 25.08 19.81
C LEU A 165 -13.43 25.85 20.81
N THR A 166 -14.40 26.61 20.29
CA THR A 166 -15.28 27.49 21.08
C THR A 166 -16.49 26.81 21.68
N LYS A 167 -16.71 25.53 21.38
CA LYS A 167 -17.87 24.75 21.81
C LYS A 167 -17.42 23.45 22.47
N GLU A 168 -18.04 23.13 23.59
CA GLU A 168 -17.92 21.78 24.15
C GLU A 168 -18.57 20.76 23.22
N LYS A 169 -17.82 19.72 22.86
CA LYS A 169 -18.34 18.62 22.03
C LYS A 169 -19.05 17.60 22.92
N PRO A 170 -20.13 16.97 22.43
CA PRO A 170 -20.77 15.88 23.16
C PRO A 170 -19.80 14.72 23.33
N LYS A 171 -19.94 13.99 24.45
CA LYS A 171 -19.26 12.71 24.63
C LYS A 171 -19.97 11.65 23.78
N PHE A 172 -19.26 11.07 22.82
CA PHE A 172 -19.79 9.97 22.03
C PHE A 172 -19.63 8.66 22.79
N GLU A 173 -20.66 7.82 22.74
CA GLU A 173 -20.54 6.44 23.19
C GLU A 173 -19.69 5.65 22.20
N LEU A 174 -18.88 4.73 22.73
CA LEU A 174 -18.12 3.81 21.89
C LEU A 174 -19.08 2.86 21.16
N PRO A 175 -18.85 2.55 19.87
CA PRO A 175 -19.62 1.53 19.17
C PRO A 175 -19.57 0.20 19.93
N LYS A 176 -20.70 -0.52 19.95
CA LYS A 176 -20.76 -1.85 20.55
C LYS A 176 -19.91 -2.82 19.74
N SER A 177 -19.17 -3.69 20.44
CA SER A 177 -18.45 -4.80 19.83
C SER A 177 -19.41 -5.72 19.06
N LEU A 178 -18.88 -6.40 18.05
CA LEU A 178 -19.62 -7.41 17.31
C LEU A 178 -20.10 -8.52 18.24
N THR A 179 -21.31 -9.02 18.02
CA THR A 179 -21.80 -10.23 18.71
C THR A 179 -20.95 -11.42 18.28
N LYS A 180 -20.83 -12.43 19.16
CA LYS A 180 -20.09 -13.66 18.86
C LYS A 180 -20.54 -14.31 17.54
N ASN A 181 -21.86 -14.42 17.33
CA ASN A 181 -22.43 -14.94 16.09
C ASN A 181 -22.00 -14.12 14.85
N ARG A 182 -22.05 -12.78 14.90
CA ARG A 182 -21.60 -11.95 13.78
C ARG A 182 -20.11 -12.12 13.50
N SER A 183 -19.28 -12.16 14.54
CA SER A 183 -17.84 -12.41 14.41
C SER A 183 -17.54 -13.79 13.80
N ASP A 184 -18.22 -14.84 14.27
CA ASP A 184 -18.02 -16.19 13.78
C ASP A 184 -18.44 -16.33 12.30
N LYS A 185 -19.53 -15.67 11.90
CA LYS A 185 -19.96 -15.62 10.50
C LYS A 185 -18.96 -14.93 9.59
N LEU A 186 -18.36 -13.82 10.04
CA LEU A 186 -17.31 -13.12 9.28
C LEU A 186 -16.05 -13.99 9.17
N LEU A 187 -15.65 -14.66 10.25
CA LEU A 187 -14.51 -15.57 10.24
C LEU A 187 -14.72 -16.77 9.31
N ALA A 188 -15.93 -17.36 9.32
CA ALA A 188 -16.27 -18.47 8.43
C ALA A 188 -16.13 -18.07 6.95
N LYS A 189 -16.69 -16.91 6.57
CA LYS A 189 -16.56 -16.36 5.20
C LYS A 189 -15.10 -16.07 4.82
N PHE A 190 -14.33 -15.52 5.76
CA PHE A 190 -12.90 -15.28 5.55
C PHE A 190 -12.17 -16.60 5.27
N LYS A 191 -12.39 -17.64 6.08
CA LYS A 191 -11.78 -18.96 5.89
C LYS A 191 -12.18 -19.61 4.57
N GLU A 192 -13.45 -19.52 4.19
CA GLU A 192 -13.95 -20.01 2.89
C GLU A 192 -13.25 -19.32 1.71
N LYS A 193 -13.09 -18.00 1.77
CA LYS A 193 -12.37 -17.24 0.74
C LYS A 193 -10.90 -17.66 0.66
N ILE A 194 -10.21 -17.82 1.79
CA ILE A 194 -8.82 -18.29 1.80
C ILE A 194 -8.70 -19.70 1.22
N GLN A 195 -9.63 -20.62 1.54
CA GLN A 195 -9.63 -21.96 0.95
C GLN A 195 -9.78 -21.91 -0.57
N LYS A 196 -10.71 -21.10 -1.09
CA LYS A 196 -10.87 -20.89 -2.52
C LYS A 196 -9.61 -20.29 -3.15
N ASP A 197 -8.95 -19.35 -2.47
CA ASP A 197 -7.70 -18.76 -2.94
C ASP A 197 -6.57 -19.81 -3.02
N GLN A 198 -6.52 -20.78 -2.10
CA GLN A 198 -5.57 -21.91 -2.16
C GLN A 198 -5.83 -22.82 -3.38
N GLU A 199 -7.10 -23.14 -3.64
CA GLU A 199 -7.50 -23.94 -4.81
C GLU A 199 -7.15 -23.21 -6.12
N ASN A 200 -7.48 -21.92 -6.22
CA ASN A 200 -7.14 -21.09 -7.37
C ASN A 200 -5.62 -21.00 -7.57
N ALA A 201 -4.86 -20.79 -6.49
CA ALA A 201 -3.41 -20.67 -6.59
C ALA A 201 -2.77 -21.96 -7.09
N LYS A 202 -3.26 -23.13 -6.63
CA LYS A 202 -2.80 -24.43 -7.13
C LYS A 202 -3.12 -24.59 -8.63
N ARG A 203 -4.32 -24.24 -9.07
CA ARG A 203 -4.70 -24.27 -10.49
C ARG A 203 -3.74 -23.42 -11.34
N PHE A 204 -3.47 -22.18 -10.93
CA PHE A 204 -2.55 -21.31 -11.67
C PHE A 204 -1.11 -21.83 -11.69
N LEU A 205 -0.67 -22.49 -10.61
CA LEU A 205 0.65 -23.11 -10.58
C LEU A 205 0.71 -24.28 -11.56
N ASP A 206 -0.30 -25.15 -11.58
CA ASP A 206 -0.39 -26.27 -12.50
C ASP A 206 -0.42 -25.79 -13.97
N ASP A 207 -1.22 -24.78 -14.27
CA ASP A 207 -1.30 -24.15 -15.61
C ASP A 207 0.03 -23.51 -16.03
N ALA A 208 0.70 -22.81 -15.10
CA ALA A 208 2.00 -22.20 -15.34
C ALA A 208 3.09 -23.25 -15.61
N LEU A 209 3.09 -24.36 -14.86
CA LEU A 209 4.02 -25.47 -15.05
C LEU A 209 3.78 -26.18 -16.39
N ALA A 210 2.52 -26.37 -16.79
CA ALA A 210 2.17 -26.94 -18.08
C ALA A 210 2.64 -26.04 -19.24
N LEU A 211 2.38 -24.72 -19.14
CA LEU A 211 2.85 -23.75 -20.12
C LEU A 211 4.39 -23.73 -20.18
N LYS A 212 5.07 -23.73 -19.03
CA LYS A 212 6.53 -23.80 -18.95
C LYS A 212 7.08 -24.99 -19.75
N GLN A 213 6.54 -26.19 -19.55
CA GLN A 213 6.98 -27.38 -20.29
C GLN A 213 6.79 -27.23 -21.81
N ILE A 214 5.68 -26.64 -22.25
CA ILE A 214 5.44 -26.35 -23.68
C ILE A 214 6.51 -25.40 -24.21
N LEU A 215 6.81 -24.31 -23.50
CA LEU A 215 7.81 -23.33 -23.94
C LEU A 215 9.22 -23.91 -23.94
N GLU A 216 9.61 -24.70 -22.95
CA GLU A 216 10.91 -25.39 -22.90
C GLU A 216 11.08 -26.38 -24.08
N ASN A 217 10.03 -27.11 -24.43
CA ASN A 217 10.05 -28.02 -25.58
C ASN A 217 10.23 -27.29 -26.91
N ILE A 218 9.76 -26.05 -27.02
CA ILE A 218 9.95 -25.19 -28.20
C ILE A 218 11.37 -24.62 -28.21
N LEU A 219 11.82 -24.08 -27.07
CA LEU A 219 13.13 -23.45 -26.92
C LEU A 219 14.31 -24.43 -27.02
N SER A 220 14.07 -25.72 -26.81
CA SER A 220 15.07 -26.79 -26.98
C SER A 220 15.27 -27.21 -28.45
N LYS A 221 14.52 -26.65 -29.41
CA LYS A 221 14.73 -26.92 -30.83
C LYS A 221 15.86 -26.03 -31.37
N ASP A 222 16.77 -26.65 -32.12
CA ASP A 222 17.86 -25.93 -32.80
C ASP A 222 17.41 -25.19 -34.08
N PHE A 223 16.11 -25.13 -34.35
CA PHE A 223 15.52 -24.50 -35.52
C PHE A 223 14.18 -23.82 -35.18
N ILE A 224 13.79 -22.83 -35.98
CA ILE A 224 12.52 -22.11 -35.83
C ILE A 224 11.36 -22.99 -36.31
N LEU A 225 10.34 -23.15 -35.47
CA LEU A 225 9.14 -23.93 -35.77
C LEU A 225 8.23 -23.21 -36.80
N PRO A 226 7.36 -23.95 -37.51
CA PRO A 226 6.41 -23.33 -38.45
C PRO A 226 5.55 -22.25 -37.80
N LEU A 227 5.32 -21.15 -38.53
CA LEU A 227 4.57 -19.99 -38.04
C LEU A 227 3.20 -20.36 -37.45
N GLU A 228 2.42 -21.20 -38.15
CA GLU A 228 1.08 -21.62 -37.69
C GLU A 228 1.12 -22.33 -36.33
N PHE A 229 2.20 -23.06 -36.03
CA PHE A 229 2.39 -23.69 -34.72
C PHE A 229 2.73 -22.64 -33.66
N LEU A 230 3.64 -21.72 -33.98
CA LEU A 230 4.05 -20.63 -33.09
C LEU A 230 2.88 -19.70 -32.74
N GLU A 231 2.01 -19.38 -33.70
CA GLU A 231 0.80 -18.57 -33.49
C GLU A 231 -0.18 -19.24 -32.51
N LYS A 232 -0.34 -20.56 -32.57
CA LYS A 232 -1.16 -21.31 -31.59
C LYS A 232 -0.57 -21.24 -30.19
N VAL A 233 0.75 -21.34 -30.06
CA VAL A 233 1.44 -21.20 -28.77
C VAL A 233 1.31 -19.78 -28.23
N TYR A 234 1.45 -18.78 -29.10
CA TYR A 234 1.23 -17.38 -28.75
C TYR A 234 -0.20 -17.17 -28.23
N GLN A 235 -1.21 -17.73 -28.90
CA GLN A 235 -2.60 -17.68 -28.41
C GLN A 235 -2.78 -18.35 -27.04
N ASN A 236 -2.09 -19.45 -26.77
CA ASN A 236 -2.12 -20.10 -25.46
C ASN A 236 -1.52 -19.20 -24.37
N ILE A 237 -0.44 -18.47 -24.68
CA ILE A 237 0.13 -17.45 -23.77
C ILE A 237 -0.89 -16.35 -23.50
N GLU A 238 -1.56 -15.84 -24.54
CA GLU A 238 -2.58 -14.79 -24.38
C GLU A 238 -3.79 -15.27 -23.56
N ASN A 239 -4.22 -16.51 -23.73
CA ASN A 239 -5.28 -17.10 -22.91
C ASN A 239 -4.88 -17.22 -21.44
N PHE A 240 -3.63 -17.60 -21.17
CA PHE A 240 -3.10 -17.63 -19.80
C PHE A 240 -2.98 -16.22 -19.21
N ASN A 241 -2.48 -15.24 -19.99
CA ASN A 241 -2.46 -13.83 -19.59
C ASN A 241 -3.84 -13.32 -19.20
N HIS A 242 -4.85 -13.59 -20.03
CA HIS A 242 -6.23 -13.22 -19.77
C HIS A 242 -6.74 -13.83 -18.45
N SER A 243 -6.43 -15.12 -18.21
CA SER A 243 -6.81 -15.80 -16.97
C SER A 243 -6.16 -15.18 -15.73
N LEU A 244 -4.91 -14.70 -15.84
CA LEU A 244 -4.23 -13.98 -14.77
C LEU A 244 -4.82 -12.59 -14.53
N ASP A 245 -5.22 -11.89 -15.59
CA ASP A 245 -5.73 -10.51 -15.53
C ASP A 245 -7.15 -10.43 -14.95
N GLU A 246 -7.96 -11.49 -15.10
CA GLU A 246 -9.33 -11.54 -14.57
C GLU A 246 -9.43 -12.12 -13.16
N ASP A 247 -8.38 -12.76 -12.65
CA ASP A 247 -8.43 -13.42 -11.35
C ASP A 247 -8.06 -12.49 -10.19
N GLU A 248 -9.01 -12.30 -9.28
CA GLU A 248 -8.87 -11.44 -8.09
C GLU A 248 -7.72 -11.88 -7.16
N PHE A 249 -7.42 -13.18 -7.07
CA PHE A 249 -6.32 -13.65 -6.25
C PHE A 249 -4.97 -13.25 -6.85
N ILE A 250 -4.83 -13.31 -8.18
CA ILE A 250 -3.63 -12.86 -8.88
C ILE A 250 -3.50 -11.33 -8.83
N GLN A 251 -4.62 -10.61 -9.02
CA GLN A 251 -4.68 -9.15 -9.10
C GLN A 251 -4.82 -8.43 -7.75
N ASP A 252 -4.62 -9.12 -6.62
CA ASP A 252 -4.69 -8.54 -5.27
C ASP A 252 -3.60 -7.49 -4.96
N GLY A 253 -2.66 -7.31 -5.88
CA GLY A 253 -1.56 -6.35 -5.81
C GLY A 253 -0.26 -6.90 -5.22
N ILE A 254 -0.27 -8.12 -4.67
CA ILE A 254 0.95 -8.75 -4.12
C ILE A 254 1.94 -9.10 -5.24
N LEU A 255 1.45 -9.62 -6.37
CA LEU A 255 2.28 -10.01 -7.51
C LEU A 255 2.46 -8.88 -8.54
N LYS A 256 2.14 -7.63 -8.18
CA LYS A 256 2.14 -6.51 -9.14
C LYS A 256 3.50 -6.29 -9.80
N ALA A 257 4.58 -6.35 -9.01
CA ALA A 257 5.95 -6.22 -9.53
C ALA A 257 6.31 -7.37 -10.50
N VAL A 258 5.79 -8.57 -10.26
CA VAL A 258 5.95 -9.73 -11.16
C VAL A 258 5.29 -9.46 -12.49
N MET A 259 4.11 -8.85 -12.50
CA MET A 259 3.42 -8.47 -13.75
C MET A 259 4.14 -7.33 -14.48
N TYR A 260 4.77 -6.39 -13.77
CA TYR A 260 5.60 -5.36 -14.40
C TYR A 260 6.86 -5.92 -15.05
N GLU A 261 7.48 -6.94 -14.44
CA GLU A 261 8.61 -7.66 -15.04
C GLU A 261 8.22 -8.34 -16.37
N ARG A 262 6.99 -8.86 -16.47
CA ARG A 262 6.43 -9.37 -17.75
C ARG A 262 6.47 -8.27 -18.81
N GLY A 263 5.90 -7.11 -18.48
CA GLY A 263 5.83 -5.97 -19.38
C GLY A 263 7.21 -5.48 -19.83
N LEU A 264 8.17 -5.42 -18.91
CA LEU A 264 9.55 -5.05 -19.22
C LEU A 264 10.18 -6.04 -20.21
N LYS A 265 10.15 -7.34 -19.91
CA LYS A 265 10.73 -8.38 -20.77
C LYS A 265 10.12 -8.38 -22.18
N ILE A 266 8.80 -8.25 -22.27
CA ILE A 266 8.11 -8.18 -23.57
C ILE A 266 8.45 -6.88 -24.31
N SER A 267 8.56 -5.74 -23.61
CA SER A 267 8.94 -4.47 -24.27
C SER A 267 10.32 -4.51 -24.91
N LEU A 268 11.26 -5.28 -24.33
CA LEU A 268 12.59 -5.48 -24.90
C LEU A 268 12.52 -6.26 -26.22
N VAL A 269 11.61 -7.23 -26.36
CA VAL A 269 11.40 -7.95 -27.63
C VAL A 269 10.89 -6.99 -28.72
N TYR A 270 9.93 -6.13 -28.39
CA TYR A 270 9.42 -5.12 -29.33
C TYR A 270 10.52 -4.15 -29.78
N LYS A 271 11.45 -3.78 -28.88
CA LYS A 271 12.56 -2.87 -29.18
C LYS A 271 13.53 -3.42 -30.23
N GLU A 272 13.63 -4.75 -30.37
CA GLU A 272 14.48 -5.38 -31.39
C GLU A 272 13.95 -5.20 -32.83
N ASN A 273 12.71 -4.73 -33.01
CA ASN A 273 12.09 -4.48 -34.32
C ASN A 273 12.19 -5.68 -35.29
N ILE A 274 11.97 -6.89 -34.78
CA ILE A 274 11.99 -8.12 -35.59
C ILE A 274 10.82 -8.10 -36.56
N VAL A 275 11.13 -8.12 -37.87
CA VAL A 275 10.11 -8.04 -38.96
C VAL A 275 9.52 -9.41 -39.28
N ASP A 276 10.30 -10.49 -39.16
CA ASP A 276 9.81 -11.84 -39.42
C ASP A 276 8.94 -12.34 -38.27
N ASN A 277 7.68 -12.70 -38.56
CA ASN A 277 6.70 -13.08 -37.54
C ASN A 277 7.13 -14.32 -36.74
N ALA A 278 7.71 -15.33 -37.40
CA ALA A 278 8.12 -16.57 -36.71
C ALA A 278 9.29 -16.30 -35.75
N SER A 279 10.24 -15.48 -36.17
CA SER A 279 11.36 -15.00 -35.34
C SER A 279 10.87 -14.13 -34.18
N PHE A 280 9.90 -13.23 -34.43
CA PHE A 280 9.31 -12.38 -33.40
C PHE A 280 8.62 -13.22 -32.32
N ILE A 281 7.74 -14.15 -32.71
CA ILE A 281 7.02 -15.00 -31.75
C ILE A 281 8.00 -15.88 -30.96
N THR A 282 9.06 -16.36 -31.60
CA THR A 282 10.11 -17.13 -30.92
C THR A 282 10.84 -16.29 -29.87
N ALA A 283 11.18 -15.03 -30.19
CA ALA A 283 11.77 -14.09 -29.24
C ALA A 283 10.79 -13.75 -28.09
N TYR A 284 9.51 -13.57 -28.40
CA TYR A 284 8.45 -13.38 -27.42
C TYR A 284 8.33 -14.57 -26.46
N ILE A 285 8.28 -15.81 -26.99
CA ILE A 285 8.25 -17.05 -26.20
C ILE A 285 9.44 -17.13 -25.26
N LYS A 286 10.65 -16.79 -25.73
CA LYS A 286 11.85 -16.79 -24.89
C LYS A 286 11.72 -15.81 -23.72
N ALA A 287 11.36 -14.56 -24.00
CA ALA A 287 11.17 -13.54 -22.96
C ALA A 287 10.05 -13.92 -21.98
N TYR A 288 8.96 -14.48 -22.50
CA TYR A 288 7.83 -14.93 -21.69
C TYR A 288 8.20 -16.13 -20.82
N HIS A 289 8.98 -17.08 -21.32
CA HIS A 289 9.47 -18.23 -20.56
C HIS A 289 10.34 -17.77 -19.37
N GLU A 290 11.26 -16.83 -19.58
CA GLU A 290 12.05 -16.25 -18.49
C GLU A 290 11.18 -15.59 -17.42
N TRP A 291 10.16 -14.84 -17.84
CA TRP A 291 9.18 -14.28 -16.92
C TRP A 291 8.39 -15.37 -16.18
N LEU A 292 7.98 -16.43 -16.88
CA LEU A 292 7.15 -17.50 -16.33
C LEU A 292 7.87 -18.25 -15.21
N LEU A 293 9.19 -18.46 -15.33
CA LEU A 293 10.01 -19.01 -14.26
C LEU A 293 9.95 -18.14 -12.99
N TYR A 294 10.11 -16.83 -13.16
CA TYR A 294 10.01 -15.87 -12.05
C TYR A 294 8.60 -15.83 -11.47
N PHE A 295 7.56 -15.88 -12.30
CA PHE A 295 6.17 -15.95 -11.86
C PHE A 295 5.88 -17.20 -11.02
N ILE A 296 6.33 -18.37 -11.46
CA ILE A 296 6.18 -19.65 -10.73
C ILE A 296 6.82 -19.55 -9.34
N GLU A 297 8.07 -19.10 -9.26
CA GLU A 297 8.79 -18.95 -7.98
C GLU A 297 8.01 -18.04 -6.99
N LYS A 298 7.50 -16.90 -7.47
CA LYS A 298 6.76 -15.95 -6.61
C LYS A 298 5.36 -16.44 -6.26
N LEU A 299 4.70 -17.17 -7.16
CA LEU A 299 3.41 -17.80 -6.88
C LEU A 299 3.56 -18.89 -5.81
N GLU A 300 4.60 -19.73 -5.89
CA GLU A 300 4.90 -20.74 -4.87
C GLU A 300 5.18 -20.10 -3.49
N GLN A 301 5.96 -19.01 -3.44
CA GLN A 301 6.18 -18.25 -2.20
C GLN A 301 4.85 -17.75 -1.61
N LYS A 302 3.97 -17.18 -2.43
CA LYS A 302 2.64 -16.72 -2.02
C LYS A 302 1.78 -17.87 -1.50
N ILE A 303 1.76 -19.01 -2.19
CA ILE A 303 1.03 -20.22 -1.78
C ILE A 303 1.50 -20.69 -0.40
N ASN A 304 2.82 -20.79 -0.19
CA ASN A 304 3.41 -21.24 1.07
C ASN A 304 3.04 -20.32 2.24
N ILE A 305 3.04 -19.00 2.03
CA ILE A 305 2.62 -18.03 3.05
C ILE A 305 1.16 -18.28 3.45
N ILE A 306 0.27 -18.48 2.49
CA ILE A 306 -1.16 -18.70 2.75
C ILE A 306 -1.37 -20.01 3.50
N ILE A 307 -0.72 -21.10 3.08
CA ILE A 307 -0.82 -22.41 3.74
C ILE A 307 -0.33 -22.33 5.20
N ASN A 308 0.76 -21.62 5.47
CA ASN A 308 1.32 -21.52 6.81
C ASN A 308 0.49 -20.59 7.71
N SER A 309 -0.10 -19.53 7.16
CA SER A 309 -0.91 -18.56 7.94
C SER A 309 -2.14 -19.17 8.63
N LEU A 310 -2.69 -20.27 8.10
CA LEU A 310 -3.84 -20.95 8.69
C LEU A 310 -3.47 -21.97 9.77
N LYS A 311 -2.18 -22.33 9.90
CA LYS A 311 -1.71 -23.31 10.90
C LYS A 311 -1.40 -22.67 12.25
N GLU A 312 -1.26 -21.35 12.29
CA GLU A 312 -0.89 -20.58 13.50
C GLU A 312 -2.09 -20.15 14.37
N THR A 313 -3.28 -20.67 14.11
CA THR A 313 -4.48 -20.52 14.96
C THR A 313 -4.87 -21.83 15.61
#